data_AF-A0A953JRF4-F1
#
_entry.id   AF-A0A953JRF4-F1
#
_cell.length_a   1.000
_cell.length_b   1.000
_cell.length_c   1.000
_cell.angle_alpha   90.00
_cell.angle_beta   90.00
_cell.angle_gamma   90.00
#
_symmetry.space_group_name_H-M   'P 1'
#
loop_
_entity.id
_entity.type
_entity.pdbx_description
1 polymer ?
#
loop_
_entity_poly.entity_id
_entity_poly.type
_entity_poly.pdbx_seq_one_letter_code
_entity_poly.pdbx_strand_id
1 'polypeptide(L)'
;EYLQSYNLPNVHLMDTDGKGISEMSAAGPIVDGKEYPLDLLVFASGFEVTTGLVDRLGFDPVGRGGVRLSERWHDGTHSLHGILTANFPNFFVVSFIQAGFGLNFVHFLSESTNHIAWMIEHCRNEGVKTIEATVEAEDEWLSVLWNASGPLARYNTTCTPSYGNSEGARTTLAARSAVFPGPLMNYVAYLERWRDAGDLAGTRVERARIE
;
A
#
# COMPACT_ATOMS: atom_id res chain seq x y z
N GLU A 1 2.16 -8.12 -30.61
CA GLU A 1 0.72 -8.25 -30.93
C GLU A 1 -0.06 -6.97 -30.64
N TYR A 2 0.04 -6.37 -29.44
CA TYR A 2 -0.67 -5.12 -29.09
C TYR A 2 -0.50 -3.97 -30.11
N LEU A 3 0.73 -3.61 -30.49
CA LEU A 3 0.93 -2.54 -31.48
C LEU A 3 0.49 -2.97 -32.89
N GLN A 4 0.69 -4.25 -33.23
CA GLN A 4 0.35 -4.80 -34.54
C GLN A 4 -1.17 -4.91 -34.76
N SER A 5 -1.99 -5.01 -33.70
CA SER A 5 -3.45 -5.12 -33.86
C SER A 5 -4.06 -3.87 -34.50
N TYR A 6 -3.46 -2.70 -34.33
CA TYR A 6 -3.90 -1.46 -34.95
C TYR A 6 -3.68 -1.41 -36.48
N ASN A 7 -2.98 -2.39 -37.07
CA ASN A 7 -2.87 -2.53 -38.53
C ASN A 7 -4.06 -3.27 -39.16
N LEU A 8 -4.92 -3.89 -38.35
CA LEU A 8 -6.11 -4.60 -38.84
C LEU A 8 -7.20 -3.59 -39.21
N PRO A 9 -7.92 -3.80 -40.33
CA PRO A 9 -8.90 -2.83 -40.83
C PRO A 9 -10.10 -2.62 -39.89
N ASN A 10 -10.34 -3.54 -38.95
CA ASN A 10 -11.45 -3.51 -37.99
C ASN A 10 -11.05 -3.00 -36.59
N VAL A 11 -9.84 -2.46 -36.42
CA VAL A 11 -9.36 -1.91 -35.15
C VAL A 11 -9.15 -0.40 -35.31
N HIS A 12 -9.73 0.36 -34.39
CA HIS A 12 -9.69 1.82 -34.42
C HIS A 12 -9.24 2.33 -33.05
N LEU A 13 -8.15 3.11 -33.03
CA LEU A 13 -7.75 3.85 -31.83
C LEU A 13 -8.51 5.18 -31.79
N MET A 14 -9.30 5.38 -30.74
CA MET A 14 -9.97 6.65 -30.47
C MET A 14 -9.23 7.33 -29.31
N ASP A 15 -8.31 8.24 -29.63
CA ASP A 15 -7.62 9.05 -28.62
C ASP A 15 -8.57 10.09 -28.03
N THR A 16 -8.39 10.40 -26.75
CA THR A 16 -9.22 11.38 -26.01
C THR A 16 -8.43 12.63 -25.63
N ASP A 17 -7.21 12.82 -26.18
CA ASP A 17 -6.33 13.95 -25.86
C ASP A 17 -6.09 14.09 -24.34
N GLY A 18 -6.04 12.95 -23.64
CA GLY A 18 -5.90 12.88 -22.18
C GLY A 18 -7.12 13.34 -21.37
N LYS A 19 -8.27 13.64 -21.98
CA LYS A 19 -9.47 14.16 -21.29
C LYS A 19 -10.46 13.06 -20.88
N GLY A 20 -10.34 11.88 -21.47
CA GLY A 20 -11.27 10.77 -21.24
C GLY A 20 -12.62 10.94 -21.98
N ILE A 21 -13.57 10.06 -21.64
CA ILE A 21 -14.94 10.09 -22.18
C ILE A 21 -15.70 11.24 -21.49
N SER A 22 -16.39 12.06 -22.27
CA SER A 22 -17.14 13.20 -21.72
C SER A 22 -18.51 12.78 -21.17
N GLU A 23 -19.22 11.92 -21.91
CA GLU A 23 -20.57 11.47 -21.56
C GLU A 23 -20.83 10.04 -22.03
N MET A 24 -21.89 9.43 -21.49
CA MET A 24 -22.39 8.12 -21.91
C MET A 24 -23.85 8.26 -22.32
N SER A 25 -24.20 7.74 -23.50
CA SER A 25 -25.58 7.64 -23.97
C SER A 25 -26.07 6.19 -23.93
N ALA A 26 -27.32 5.96 -24.35
CA ALA A 26 -27.83 4.61 -24.56
C ALA A 26 -27.16 3.86 -25.72
N ALA A 27 -26.55 4.57 -26.68
CA ALA A 27 -25.90 3.98 -27.85
C ALA A 27 -24.39 3.77 -27.63
N GLY A 28 -23.74 4.59 -26.79
CA GLY A 28 -22.32 4.42 -26.48
C GLY A 28 -21.65 5.67 -25.88
N PRO A 29 -20.31 5.66 -25.78
CA PRO A 29 -19.54 6.78 -25.25
C PRO A 29 -19.51 7.97 -26.21
N ILE A 30 -19.47 9.16 -25.64
CA ILE A 30 -19.28 10.43 -26.35
C ILE A 30 -17.89 10.98 -26.00
N VAL A 31 -17.11 11.31 -27.02
CA VAL A 31 -15.77 11.93 -26.91
C VAL A 31 -15.75 13.14 -27.82
N ASP A 32 -15.39 14.31 -27.26
CA ASP A 32 -15.34 15.59 -27.98
C ASP A 32 -16.62 15.89 -28.80
N GLY A 33 -17.79 15.56 -28.22
CA GLY A 33 -19.10 15.76 -28.85
C GLY A 33 -19.46 14.77 -29.95
N LYS A 34 -18.61 13.77 -30.24
CA LYS A 34 -18.90 12.69 -31.17
C LYS A 34 -19.27 11.42 -30.42
N GLU A 35 -20.42 10.86 -30.78
CA GLU A 35 -20.93 9.59 -30.24
C GLU A 35 -20.36 8.40 -31.03
N TYR A 36 -19.98 7.35 -30.30
CA TYR A 36 -19.47 6.10 -30.86
C TYR A 36 -20.42 4.96 -30.50
N PRO A 37 -21.34 4.58 -31.39
CA PRO A 37 -22.29 3.49 -31.13
C PRO A 37 -21.58 2.15 -30.97
N LEU A 38 -21.94 1.39 -29.94
CA LEU A 38 -21.36 0.08 -29.63
C LEU A 38 -22.45 -0.89 -29.18
N ASP A 39 -22.33 -2.16 -29.58
CA ASP A 39 -23.19 -3.23 -29.05
C ASP A 39 -22.69 -3.76 -27.69
N LEU A 40 -21.39 -3.60 -27.41
CA LEU A 40 -20.72 -4.07 -26.20
C LEU A 40 -19.67 -3.05 -25.74
N LEU A 41 -19.70 -2.72 -24.45
CA LEU A 41 -18.68 -1.90 -23.80
C LEU A 41 -17.89 -2.73 -22.79
N VAL A 42 -16.57 -2.74 -22.94
CA VAL A 42 -15.64 -3.42 -22.02
C VAL A 42 -14.92 -2.38 -21.17
N PHE A 43 -15.05 -2.48 -19.84
CA PHE A 43 -14.33 -1.63 -18.90
C PHE A 43 -12.96 -2.22 -18.58
N ALA A 44 -11.91 -1.69 -19.23
CA ALA A 44 -10.51 -1.95 -18.91
C ALA A 44 -9.90 -0.79 -18.09
N SER A 45 -10.69 -0.18 -17.21
CA SER A 45 -10.37 1.06 -16.48
C SER A 45 -9.56 0.86 -15.18
N GLY A 46 -9.12 -0.37 -14.89
CA GLY A 46 -8.29 -0.68 -13.72
C GLY A 46 -9.09 -0.99 -12.45
N PHE A 47 -8.48 -0.75 -11.30
CA PHE A 47 -9.01 -1.02 -9.96
C PHE A 47 -8.83 0.21 -9.06
N GLU A 48 -9.64 0.31 -8.02
CA GLU A 48 -9.42 1.32 -6.98
C GLU A 48 -8.21 0.93 -6.11
N VAL A 49 -7.26 1.85 -5.99
CA VAL A 49 -5.97 1.65 -5.31
C VAL A 49 -5.74 2.63 -4.15
N THR A 50 -6.66 3.59 -3.97
CA THR A 50 -6.62 4.59 -2.89
C THR A 50 -7.61 4.29 -1.77
N THR A 51 -8.48 3.27 -1.91
CA THR A 51 -9.38 2.86 -0.82
C THR A 51 -8.60 2.52 0.44
N GLY A 52 -9.16 2.88 1.60
CA GLY A 52 -8.60 2.53 2.90
C GLY A 52 -8.54 1.02 3.10
N LEU A 53 -7.65 0.58 3.99
CA LEU A 53 -7.47 -0.84 4.30
C LEU A 53 -8.78 -1.50 4.77
N VAL A 54 -9.57 -0.81 5.60
CA VAL A 54 -10.84 -1.32 6.15
C VAL A 54 -11.84 -1.65 5.05
N ASP A 55 -11.96 -0.79 4.03
CA ASP A 55 -12.87 -1.02 2.89
C ASP A 55 -12.44 -2.25 2.08
N ARG A 56 -11.13 -2.50 1.96
CA ARG A 56 -10.59 -3.68 1.27
C ARG A 56 -10.76 -4.97 2.08
N LEU A 57 -10.69 -4.87 3.41
CA LEU A 57 -10.87 -6.01 4.30
C LEU A 57 -12.35 -6.43 4.41
N GLY A 58 -13.29 -5.48 4.23
CA GLY A 58 -14.72 -5.72 4.43
C GLY A 58 -15.13 -5.79 5.91
N PHE A 59 -14.22 -5.49 6.83
CA PHE A 59 -14.45 -5.36 8.26
C PHE A 59 -13.44 -4.39 8.87
N ASP A 60 -13.76 -3.85 10.05
CA ASP A 60 -12.91 -2.89 10.77
C ASP A 60 -12.33 -3.54 12.03
N PRO A 61 -11.02 -3.87 12.05
CA PRO A 61 -10.37 -4.41 13.24
C PRO A 61 -10.56 -3.49 14.45
N VAL A 62 -10.80 -4.10 15.62
CA VAL A 62 -10.94 -3.38 16.89
C VAL A 62 -9.79 -3.74 17.81
N GLY A 63 -9.00 -2.73 18.18
CA GLY A 63 -7.83 -2.86 19.03
C GLY A 63 -8.14 -2.67 20.52
N ARG A 64 -7.09 -2.36 21.28
CA ARG A 64 -7.19 -2.07 22.72
C ARG A 64 -8.13 -0.89 22.97
N GLY A 65 -8.91 -1.01 24.04
CA GLY A 65 -9.86 0.04 24.45
C GLY A 65 -11.04 0.24 23.49
N GLY A 66 -11.26 -0.66 22.52
CA GLY A 66 -12.37 -0.56 21.58
C GLY A 66 -12.10 0.37 20.38
N VAL A 67 -10.86 0.84 20.20
CA VAL A 67 -10.48 1.71 19.09
C VAL A 67 -10.52 0.95 17.77
N ARG A 68 -11.23 1.50 16.78
CA ARG A 68 -11.27 0.93 15.42
C ARG A 68 -10.04 1.30 14.62
N LEU A 69 -9.65 0.46 13.66
CA LEU A 69 -8.50 0.74 12.80
C LEU A 69 -8.77 1.94 11.91
N SER A 70 -10.01 2.08 11.40
CA SER A 70 -10.43 3.26 10.63
C SER A 70 -10.27 4.57 11.40
N GLU A 71 -10.55 4.56 12.71
CA GLU A 71 -10.38 5.73 13.58
C GLU A 71 -8.90 6.05 13.79
N ARG A 72 -8.09 5.03 14.07
CA ARG A 72 -6.65 5.21 14.25
C ARG A 72 -5.97 5.71 12.97
N TRP A 73 -6.36 5.16 11.81
CA TRP A 73 -5.77 5.46 10.51
C TRP A 73 -6.53 6.52 9.72
N HIS A 74 -7.36 7.35 10.38
CA HIS A 74 -8.16 8.37 9.70
C HIS A 74 -7.32 9.39 8.92
N ASP A 75 -6.13 9.73 9.44
CA ASP A 75 -5.15 10.62 8.80
C ASP A 75 -4.13 9.87 7.92
N GLY A 76 -4.32 8.57 7.71
CA GLY A 76 -3.46 7.69 6.94
C GLY A 76 -2.82 6.58 7.76
N THR A 77 -1.96 5.80 7.12
CA THR A 77 -1.36 4.60 7.75
C THR A 77 -0.43 5.01 8.90
N HIS A 78 -0.54 4.29 10.02
CA HIS A 78 0.41 4.32 11.13
C HIS A 78 0.93 2.91 11.33
N SER A 79 2.21 2.68 11.05
CA SER A 79 2.78 1.34 11.18
C SER A 79 4.27 1.36 11.48
N LEU A 80 4.76 0.28 12.08
CA LEU A 80 6.16 -0.07 12.13
C LEU A 80 6.44 -1.07 11.00
N HIS A 81 7.35 -0.69 10.10
CA HIS A 81 7.77 -1.48 8.93
C HIS A 81 6.64 -1.84 7.95
N GLY A 82 5.47 -1.19 8.03
CA GLY A 82 4.29 -1.55 7.25
C GLY A 82 3.52 -2.77 7.77
N ILE A 83 3.90 -3.29 8.96
CA ILE A 83 3.44 -4.60 9.43
C ILE A 83 2.74 -4.52 10.78
N LEU A 84 3.36 -3.92 11.80
CA LEU A 84 2.77 -3.77 13.13
C LEU A 84 2.12 -2.39 13.26
N THR A 85 1.05 -2.28 14.06
CA THR A 85 0.49 -0.98 14.44
C THR A 85 0.17 -0.94 15.93
N ALA A 86 0.36 0.20 16.57
CA ALA A 86 0.15 0.37 18.00
C ALA A 86 -1.34 0.28 18.35
N ASN A 87 -1.64 -0.24 19.53
CA ASN A 87 -2.98 -0.56 20.03
C ASN A 87 -3.64 -1.79 19.37
N PHE A 88 -2.95 -2.51 18.47
CA PHE A 88 -3.44 -3.73 17.84
C PHE A 88 -2.48 -4.90 18.11
N PRO A 89 -2.48 -5.47 19.33
CA PRO A 89 -1.58 -6.56 19.70
C PRO A 89 -1.83 -7.82 18.86
N ASN A 90 -0.74 -8.43 18.39
CA ASN A 90 -0.74 -9.63 17.55
C ASN A 90 -1.53 -9.47 16.23
N PHE A 91 -1.74 -8.24 15.78
CA PHE A 91 -2.29 -7.92 14.47
C PHE A 91 -1.17 -7.54 13.52
N PHE A 92 -1.09 -8.26 12.40
CA PHE A 92 -0.06 -8.06 11.38
C PHE A 92 -0.73 -7.67 10.06
N VAL A 93 -0.27 -6.58 9.47
CA VAL A 93 -0.71 -6.11 8.16
C VAL A 93 0.28 -6.58 7.10
N VAL A 94 -0.24 -7.04 5.96
CA VAL A 94 0.58 -7.28 4.76
C VAL A 94 0.11 -6.30 3.69
N SER A 95 0.82 -5.18 3.58
CA SER A 95 0.58 -4.11 2.63
C SER A 95 1.89 -3.51 2.19
N PHE A 96 2.00 -3.06 0.94
CA PHE A 96 3.18 -2.33 0.48
C PHE A 96 3.25 -0.90 1.05
N ILE A 97 2.13 -0.38 1.58
CA ILE A 97 2.09 0.94 2.22
C ILE A 97 2.96 0.91 3.48
N GLN A 98 3.88 1.85 3.59
CA GLN A 98 4.92 1.92 4.62
C GLN A 98 5.82 0.67 4.70
N ALA A 99 5.80 -0.19 3.68
CA ALA A 99 6.66 -1.35 3.55
C ALA A 99 7.47 -1.28 2.25
N GLY A 100 8.07 -2.39 1.83
CA GLY A 100 8.71 -2.50 0.51
C GLY A 100 7.70 -2.63 -0.64
N PHE A 101 8.19 -2.41 -1.86
CA PHE A 101 7.49 -2.78 -3.08
C PHE A 101 8.47 -3.45 -4.05
N GLY A 102 8.01 -4.49 -4.73
CA GLY A 102 8.78 -5.20 -5.76
C GLY A 102 7.95 -5.38 -7.03
N LEU A 103 8.58 -5.22 -8.19
CA LEU A 103 7.95 -5.49 -9.49
C LEU A 103 7.35 -6.90 -9.54
N ASN A 104 8.06 -7.87 -8.96
CA ASN A 104 7.47 -9.15 -8.60
C ASN A 104 6.77 -9.01 -7.24
N PHE A 105 5.47 -8.75 -7.26
CA PHE A 105 4.70 -8.56 -6.02
C PHE A 105 4.70 -9.82 -5.14
N VAL A 106 4.76 -11.01 -5.73
CA VAL A 106 4.85 -12.27 -4.97
C VAL A 106 6.15 -12.36 -4.18
N HIS A 107 7.26 -11.83 -4.71
CA HIS A 107 8.51 -11.75 -3.96
C HIS A 107 8.36 -10.85 -2.72
N PHE A 108 7.74 -9.69 -2.85
CA PHE A 108 7.44 -8.82 -1.71
C PHE A 108 6.57 -9.53 -0.65
N LEU A 109 5.54 -10.27 -1.08
CA LEU A 109 4.68 -11.02 -0.17
C LEU A 109 5.47 -12.11 0.58
N SER A 110 6.35 -12.85 -0.11
CA SER A 110 7.22 -13.85 0.52
C SER A 110 8.12 -13.22 1.58
N GLU A 111 8.79 -12.11 1.28
CA GLU A 111 9.70 -11.46 2.23
C GLU A 111 8.97 -10.89 3.45
N SER A 112 7.80 -10.29 3.23
CA SER A 112 6.97 -9.75 4.32
C SER A 112 6.42 -10.86 5.22
N THR A 113 5.97 -11.97 4.63
CA THR A 113 5.46 -13.11 5.39
C THR A 113 6.57 -13.88 6.12
N ASN A 114 7.77 -13.99 5.53
CA ASN A 114 8.95 -14.53 6.22
C ASN A 114 9.30 -13.71 7.46
N HIS A 115 9.22 -12.37 7.36
CA HIS A 115 9.45 -11.50 8.51
C HIS A 115 8.41 -11.68 9.61
N ILE A 116 7.12 -11.79 9.24
CA ILE A 116 6.03 -12.07 10.20
C ILE A 116 6.21 -13.44 10.85
N ALA A 117 6.54 -14.47 10.07
CA ALA A 117 6.79 -15.82 10.59
C ALA A 117 7.94 -15.83 11.60
N TRP A 118 9.03 -15.14 11.29
CA TRP A 118 10.14 -14.97 12.23
C TRP A 118 9.71 -14.27 13.52
N MET A 119 8.93 -13.18 13.45
CA MET A 119 8.45 -12.47 14.66
C MET A 119 7.60 -13.39 15.54
N ILE A 120 6.71 -14.18 14.92
CA ILE A 120 5.86 -15.13 15.63
C ILE A 120 6.70 -16.21 16.30
N GLU A 121 7.67 -16.80 15.59
CA GLU A 121 8.58 -17.81 16.13
C GLU A 121 9.42 -17.26 17.28
N HIS A 122 10.03 -16.09 17.09
CA HIS A 122 10.82 -15.41 18.11
C HIS A 122 9.98 -15.13 19.37
N CYS A 123 8.77 -14.57 19.21
CA CYS A 123 7.86 -14.33 20.33
C CYS A 123 7.51 -15.63 21.08
N ARG A 124 7.27 -16.73 20.36
CA ARG A 124 6.99 -18.04 20.97
C ARG A 124 8.17 -18.57 21.78
N ASN A 125 9.37 -18.49 21.23
CA ASN A 125 10.60 -18.95 21.89
C ASN A 125 10.91 -18.13 23.15
N GLU A 126 10.59 -16.84 23.11
CA GLU A 126 10.84 -15.88 24.18
C GLU A 126 9.69 -15.77 25.21
N GLY A 127 8.60 -16.52 25.05
CA GLY A 127 7.44 -16.42 25.94
C GLY A 127 6.71 -15.06 25.88
N VAL A 128 6.83 -14.35 24.76
CA VAL A 128 6.09 -13.11 24.48
C VAL A 128 4.64 -13.47 24.10
N LYS A 129 3.69 -12.95 24.85
CA LYS A 129 2.25 -13.17 24.67
C LYS A 129 1.63 -12.17 23.69
N THR A 130 2.08 -10.91 23.73
CA THR A 130 1.62 -9.88 22.81
C THR A 130 2.79 -9.08 22.27
N ILE A 131 2.74 -8.74 20.99
CA ILE A 131 3.63 -7.79 20.32
C ILE A 131 2.78 -6.77 19.55
N GLU A 132 3.14 -5.49 19.64
CA GLU A 132 2.58 -4.38 18.86
C GLU A 132 3.65 -3.29 18.70
N ALA A 133 3.48 -2.40 17.73
CA ALA A 133 4.35 -1.23 17.61
C ALA A 133 4.14 -0.26 18.80
N THR A 134 5.16 0.53 19.15
CA THR A 134 4.94 1.76 19.93
C THR A 134 4.56 2.90 18.99
N VAL A 135 3.88 3.92 19.50
CA VAL A 135 3.50 5.10 18.68
C VAL A 135 4.75 5.82 18.19
N GLU A 136 5.76 5.92 19.05
CA GLU A 136 7.04 6.56 18.76
C GLU A 136 7.74 5.85 17.59
N ALA A 137 7.71 4.51 17.56
CA ALA A 137 8.34 3.74 16.49
C ALA A 137 7.62 3.88 15.16
N GLU A 138 6.29 4.04 15.15
CA GLU A 138 5.54 4.33 13.93
C GLU A 138 5.91 5.70 13.35
N ASP A 139 6.08 6.73 14.20
CA ASP A 139 6.45 8.07 13.78
C ASP A 139 7.93 8.16 13.34
N GLU A 140 8.82 7.45 14.02
CA GLU A 140 10.21 7.27 13.61
C GLU A 140 10.29 6.56 12.25
N TRP A 141 9.50 5.51 12.06
CA TRP A 141 9.44 4.80 10.78
C TRP A 141 8.94 5.68 9.65
N LEU A 142 7.87 6.46 9.88
CA LEU A 142 7.39 7.44 8.90
C LEU A 142 8.49 8.44 8.53
N SER A 143 9.27 8.89 9.51
CA SER A 143 10.41 9.79 9.30
C SER A 143 11.50 9.16 8.44
N VAL A 144 11.80 7.86 8.64
CA VAL A 144 12.72 7.09 7.77
C VAL A 144 12.22 7.11 6.32
N LEU A 145 10.93 6.84 6.09
CA LEU A 145 10.33 6.83 4.76
C LEU A 145 10.39 8.21 4.09
N TRP A 146 10.03 9.27 4.81
CA TRP A 146 10.02 10.64 4.27
C TRP A 146 11.43 11.14 3.93
N ASN A 147 12.40 10.90 4.81
CA ASN A 147 13.78 11.30 4.57
C ASN A 147 14.38 10.64 3.32
N ALA A 148 13.99 9.40 3.04
CA ALA A 148 14.47 8.67 1.87
C ALA A 148 13.62 8.94 0.60
N SER A 149 12.38 9.42 0.75
CA SER A 149 11.42 9.62 -0.35
C SER A 149 11.62 10.93 -1.13
N GLY A 150 12.40 11.90 -0.63
CA GLY A 150 12.56 13.23 -1.24
C GLY A 150 12.84 13.24 -2.76
N PRO A 151 13.83 12.48 -3.27
CA PRO A 151 14.10 12.40 -4.71
C PRO A 151 12.96 11.76 -5.51
N LEU A 152 12.38 10.68 -5.00
CA LEU A 152 11.27 9.97 -5.64
C LEU A 152 10.01 10.84 -5.70
N ALA A 153 9.70 11.54 -4.61
CA ALA A 153 8.57 12.47 -4.55
C ALA A 153 8.70 13.58 -5.61
N ARG A 154 9.90 14.14 -5.79
CA ARG A 154 10.16 15.14 -6.85
C ARG A 154 9.96 14.55 -8.24
N TYR A 155 10.49 13.36 -8.50
CA TYR A 155 10.27 12.67 -9.78
C TYR A 155 8.79 12.43 -10.05
N ASN A 156 8.04 11.95 -9.06
CA ASN A 156 6.61 11.69 -9.17
C ASN A 156 5.77 12.94 -9.50
N THR A 157 6.26 14.15 -9.19
CA THR A 157 5.58 15.39 -9.61
C THR A 157 5.66 15.68 -11.11
N THR A 158 6.56 14.98 -11.82
CA THR A 158 6.71 15.08 -13.28
C THR A 158 5.96 13.97 -14.03
N CYS A 159 5.49 12.95 -13.31
CA CYS A 159 4.69 11.87 -13.88
C CYS A 159 3.27 12.36 -14.17
N THR A 160 2.66 11.82 -15.23
CA THR A 160 1.22 11.96 -15.45
C THR A 160 0.42 11.37 -14.29
N PRO A 161 -0.80 11.85 -14.01
CA PRO A 161 -1.70 11.24 -13.04
C PRO A 161 -1.84 9.73 -13.28
N SER A 162 -1.72 8.95 -12.22
CA SER A 162 -1.95 7.50 -12.22
C SER A 162 -2.11 6.98 -10.79
N TYR A 163 -2.51 5.71 -10.68
CA TYR A 163 -2.52 5.00 -9.40
C TYR A 163 -1.18 5.08 -8.63
N GLY A 164 -0.05 5.19 -9.33
CA GLY A 164 1.29 5.22 -8.73
C GLY A 164 1.61 6.54 -8.00
N ASN A 165 0.93 7.64 -8.35
CA ASN A 165 1.06 8.93 -7.67
C ASN A 165 -0.29 9.45 -7.15
N SER A 166 -1.25 8.54 -6.91
CA SER A 166 -2.60 8.87 -6.44
C SER A 166 -3.29 9.93 -7.30
N GLU A 167 -3.23 9.78 -8.62
CA GLU A 167 -3.77 10.75 -9.58
C GLU A 167 -3.19 12.17 -9.40
N GLY A 168 -1.95 12.27 -8.91
CA GLY A 168 -1.27 13.53 -8.60
C GLY A 168 -1.76 14.21 -7.31
N ALA A 169 -2.54 13.53 -6.47
CA ALA A 169 -3.05 14.07 -5.22
C ALA A 169 -1.92 14.48 -4.25
N ARG A 170 -2.10 15.63 -3.59
CA ARG A 170 -1.13 16.20 -2.63
C ARG A 170 -1.77 16.36 -1.25
N THR A 171 -2.29 15.26 -0.71
CA THR A 171 -2.95 15.21 0.59
C THR A 171 -2.03 14.62 1.66
N THR A 172 -2.32 14.90 2.93
CA THR A 172 -1.64 14.26 4.08
C THR A 172 -1.81 12.74 4.06
N LEU A 173 -3.01 12.27 3.68
CA LEU A 173 -3.32 10.85 3.49
C LEU A 173 -2.41 10.20 2.44
N ALA A 174 -2.21 10.85 1.29
CA ALA A 174 -1.29 10.38 0.26
C ALA A 174 0.17 10.39 0.77
N ALA A 175 0.56 11.41 1.53
CA ALA A 175 1.91 11.51 2.09
C ALA A 175 2.22 10.42 3.14
N ARG A 176 1.23 9.98 3.93
CA ARG A 176 1.36 8.86 4.86
C ARG A 176 1.28 7.49 4.19
N SER A 177 0.85 7.43 2.93
CA SER A 177 0.85 6.20 2.11
C SER A 177 2.21 5.92 1.45
N ALA A 178 3.28 6.54 1.94
CA ALA A 178 4.63 6.38 1.43
C ALA A 178 5.07 4.91 1.44
N VAL A 179 5.78 4.51 0.40
CA VAL A 179 6.41 3.19 0.27
C VAL A 179 7.89 3.34 0.55
N PHE A 180 8.51 2.31 1.13
CA PHE A 180 9.95 2.26 1.31
C PHE A 180 10.66 2.48 -0.04
N PRO A 181 11.47 3.54 -0.16
CA PRO A 181 12.01 3.92 -1.46
C PRO A 181 13.16 3.01 -1.89
N GLY A 182 13.24 2.78 -3.19
CA GLY A 182 14.30 1.99 -3.81
C GLY A 182 13.94 0.51 -3.98
N PRO A 183 14.93 -0.36 -4.26
CA PRO A 183 14.70 -1.77 -4.50
C PRO A 183 14.12 -2.48 -3.27
N LEU A 184 13.23 -3.46 -3.50
CA LEU A 184 12.68 -4.33 -2.45
C LEU A 184 13.76 -4.87 -1.50
N MET A 185 14.91 -5.28 -2.02
CA MET A 185 15.99 -5.84 -1.20
C MET A 185 16.57 -4.87 -0.16
N ASN A 186 16.45 -3.55 -0.36
CA ASN A 186 16.86 -2.59 0.67
C ASN A 186 15.91 -2.61 1.88
N TYR A 187 14.62 -2.78 1.63
CA TYR A 187 13.61 -3.00 2.68
C TYR A 187 13.87 -4.33 3.37
N VAL A 188 14.10 -5.42 2.62
CA VAL A 188 14.43 -6.74 3.20
C VAL A 188 15.67 -6.66 4.08
N ALA A 189 16.74 -6.02 3.62
CA ALA A 189 17.95 -5.82 4.41
C ALA A 189 17.72 -4.96 5.66
N TYR A 190 16.77 -4.03 5.62
CA TYR A 190 16.34 -3.28 6.81
C TYR A 190 15.68 -4.22 7.83
N LEU A 191 14.74 -5.04 7.38
CA LEU A 191 14.09 -6.03 8.24
C LEU A 191 15.07 -7.06 8.79
N GLU A 192 16.05 -7.51 8.01
CA GLU A 192 17.11 -8.43 8.45
C GLU A 192 17.93 -7.84 9.59
N ARG A 193 18.41 -6.60 9.44
CA ARG A 193 19.17 -5.94 10.52
C ARG A 193 18.37 -5.82 11.82
N TRP A 194 17.07 -5.54 11.71
CA TRP A 194 16.18 -5.48 12.88
C TRP A 194 16.00 -6.87 13.51
N ARG A 195 15.87 -7.93 12.72
CA ARG A 195 15.80 -9.32 13.22
C ARG A 195 17.10 -9.75 13.89
N ASP A 196 18.24 -9.43 13.28
CA ASP A 196 19.56 -9.81 13.79
C ASP A 196 19.89 -9.14 15.13
N ALA A 197 19.34 -7.95 15.39
CA ALA A 197 19.45 -7.29 16.69
C ALA A 197 18.68 -8.05 17.80
N GLY A 198 17.55 -8.66 17.46
CA GLY A 198 16.79 -9.54 18.34
C GLY A 198 16.14 -8.87 19.56
N ASP A 199 16.27 -7.55 19.71
CA ASP A 199 15.74 -6.77 20.83
C ASP A 199 14.28 -6.32 20.63
N LEU A 200 13.74 -6.60 19.43
CA LEU A 200 12.41 -6.17 19.00
C LEU A 200 12.21 -4.65 19.12
N ALA A 201 13.25 -3.87 18.78
CA ALA A 201 13.23 -2.41 18.89
C ALA A 201 11.96 -1.78 18.29
N GLY A 202 11.38 -0.82 19.02
CA GLY A 202 10.17 -0.13 18.61
C GLY A 202 8.87 -0.91 18.84
N THR A 203 8.92 -2.06 19.51
CA THR A 203 7.73 -2.83 19.87
C THR A 203 7.45 -2.79 21.37
N ARG A 204 6.17 -2.84 21.72
CA ARG A 204 5.71 -3.15 23.07
C ARG A 204 5.45 -4.65 23.15
N VAL A 205 6.16 -5.33 24.05
CA VAL A 205 5.98 -6.75 24.32
C VAL A 205 5.41 -6.99 25.71
N GLU A 206 4.45 -7.89 25.84
CA GLU A 206 3.96 -8.38 27.14
C GLU A 206 4.30 -9.88 27.21
N ARG A 207 5.09 -10.29 28.21
CA ARG A 207 5.49 -11.69 28.42
C ARG A 207 4.51 -12.39 29.36
N ALA A 208 4.32 -13.69 29.16
CA ALA A 208 3.58 -14.50 30.12
C ALA A 208 4.28 -14.45 31.48
N ARG A 209 3.52 -14.30 32.57
CA ARG A 209 4.08 -14.53 33.91
C ARG A 209 4.42 -16.01 34.01
N ILE A 210 5.63 -16.31 34.49
CA ILE A 210 5.99 -17.66 34.90
C ILE A 210 5.14 -17.93 36.15
N GLU A 211 4.10 -18.75 36.01
CA GLU A 211 3.42 -19.37 37.16
C GLU A 211 4.24 -20.54 37.69
#